data_AF-A0A2J0LCM6-F1
#
_entry.id   AF-A0A2J0LCM6-F1
#
_cell.length_a   1.000
_cell.length_b   1.000
_cell.length_c   1.000
_cell.angle_alpha   90.00
_cell.angle_beta   90.00
_cell.angle_gamma   90.00
#
_symmetry.space_group_name_H-M   'P 1'
#
loop_
_entity.id
_entity.type
_entity.pdbx_description
1 polymer ?
#
loop_
_entity_poly.entity_id
_entity_poly.type
_entity_poly.pdbx_seq_one_letter_code
_entity_poly.pdbx_strand_id
1 'polypeptide(L)' 'IVFNIGLSHPVEFTIPDDVKVMVASQTSLSVEGSDAVLVGQVAAKIRALKPAEPYKGKGFKYAGEVIRRKQGKSVAKK' A
#
# COMPACT_ATOMS: atom_id res chain seq x y z
N ILE A 1 10.51 -8.36 -1.87
CA ILE A 1 9.15 -8.82 -1.51
C ILE A 1 8.33 -8.95 -2.77
N VAL A 2 7.47 -9.97 -2.86
CA VAL A 2 6.60 -10.19 -4.02
C VAL A 2 5.17 -9.82 -3.65
N PHE A 3 4.54 -8.96 -4.45
CA PHE A 3 3.17 -8.49 -4.21
C PHE A 3 2.18 -9.03 -5.24
N ASN A 4 1.09 -9.61 -4.74
CA ASN A 4 -0.06 -10.05 -5.55
C ASN A 4 -1.21 -9.05 -5.41
N ILE A 5 -1.21 -8.01 -6.24
CA ILE A 5 -2.09 -6.84 -6.07
C ILE A 5 -3.25 -6.81 -7.09
N GLY A 6 -3.57 -7.96 -7.68
CA GLY A 6 -4.61 -8.08 -8.72
C GLY A 6 -4.17 -7.59 -10.10
N LEU A 7 -2.86 -7.55 -10.35
CA LEU A 7 -2.27 -7.46 -11.69
C LEU A 7 -2.08 -8.88 -12.24
N SER A 8 -1.92 -9.01 -13.56
CA SER A 8 -1.78 -10.31 -14.23
C SER A 8 -0.48 -11.05 -13.85
N HIS A 9 0.52 -10.33 -13.36
CA HIS A 9 1.80 -10.88 -12.89
C HIS A 9 2.12 -10.35 -11.50
N PRO A 10 2.89 -11.12 -10.70
CA PRO A 10 3.38 -10.67 -9.40
C PRO A 10 4.35 -9.50 -9.58
N VAL A 11 4.30 -8.53 -8.65
CA VAL A 11 5.22 -7.38 -8.64
C VAL A 11 6.33 -7.65 -7.65
N GLU A 12 7.56 -7.74 -8.14
CA GLU A 12 8.75 -7.87 -7.31
C GLU A 12 9.25 -6.49 -6.85
N PHE A 13 9.45 -6.34 -5.56
CA PHE A 13 9.97 -5.13 -4.94
C PHE A 13 11.31 -5.41 -4.27
N THR A 14 12.37 -4.85 -4.84
CA THR A 14 13.73 -4.91 -4.30
C THR A 14 13.86 -3.92 -3.15
N ILE A 15 14.28 -4.42 -1.99
CA ILE A 15 14.47 -3.62 -0.79
C ILE A 15 15.94 -3.18 -0.76
N PRO A 16 16.26 -1.90 -0.52
CA PRO A 16 17.63 -1.46 -0.28
C PRO A 16 18.15 -2.00 1.05
N ASP A 17 19.43 -2.35 1.12
CA ASP A 17 20.04 -3.09 2.24
C ASP A 17 19.89 -2.38 3.61
N ASP A 18 19.78 -1.05 3.61
CA ASP A 18 19.65 -0.23 4.83
C ASP A 18 18.24 -0.22 5.44
N VAL A 19 17.25 -0.82 4.77
CA VAL A 19 15.85 -0.81 5.19
C VAL A 19 15.37 -2.25 5.35
N LYS A 20 14.87 -2.57 6.55
CA LYS A 20 14.25 -3.86 6.84
C LYS A 20 12.75 -3.77 6.64
N VAL A 21 12.20 -4.61 5.76
CA VAL A 21 10.75 -4.74 5.61
C VAL A 21 10.29 -6.06 6.20
N MET A 22 9.42 -6.00 7.19
CA MET A 22 8.81 -7.17 7.82
C MET A 22 7.35 -7.30 7.38
N VAL A 23 6.97 -8.52 7.03
CA VAL A 23 5.59 -8.87 6.69
C VAL A 23 4.95 -9.43 7.94
N ALA A 24 4.27 -8.58 8.71
CA ALA A 24 3.64 -8.98 9.98
C ALA A 24 2.38 -9.84 9.74
N SER A 25 1.67 -9.59 8.65
CA SER A 25 0.55 -10.41 8.17
C SER A 25 0.39 -10.24 6.66
N GLN A 26 -0.43 -11.06 6.02
CA GLN A 26 -0.69 -10.95 4.58
C GLN A 26 -1.19 -9.55 4.15
N THR A 27 -1.81 -8.80 5.07
CA THR A 27 -2.37 -7.46 4.85
C THR A 27 -1.62 -6.34 5.57
N SER A 28 -0.58 -6.64 6.35
CA SER A 28 0.17 -5.64 7.12
C SER A 28 1.68 -5.76 6.89
N LEU A 29 2.30 -4.62 6.59
CA LEU A 29 3.72 -4.48 6.30
C LEU A 29 4.30 -3.42 7.24
N SER A 30 5.38 -3.75 7.92
CA SER A 30 6.19 -2.80 8.68
C SER A 30 7.52 -2.56 7.96
N VAL A 31 7.89 -1.29 7.85
CA VAL A 31 9.15 -0.85 7.25
C VAL A 31 9.94 -0.19 8.37
N GLU A 32 11.13 -0.72 8.66
CA GLU A 32 12.04 -0.26 9.70
C GLU A 32 13.40 0.06 9.07
N GLY A 33 14.08 1.07 9.58
CA GLY A 33 15.39 1.47 9.07
C GLY A 33 16.00 2.56 9.95
N SER A 34 17.29 2.79 9.79
CA SER A 34 18.03 3.82 10.53
C SER A 34 17.75 5.23 10.01
N ASP A 35 17.52 5.39 8.70
CA ASP A 35 17.23 6.67 8.05
C ASP A 35 15.73 6.84 7.76
N ALA A 36 15.13 7.88 8.35
CA ALA A 36 13.74 8.24 8.18
C ALA A 36 13.39 8.64 6.73
N VAL A 37 14.32 9.24 5.99
CA VAL A 37 14.08 9.66 4.60
C VAL A 37 13.97 8.45 3.69
N LEU A 38 14.92 7.52 3.78
CA LEU A 38 14.90 6.26 3.03
C LEU A 38 13.68 5.41 3.38
N VAL A 39 13.34 5.28 4.66
CA VAL A 39 12.12 4.56 5.11
C VAL A 39 10.86 5.18 4.50
N GLY A 40 10.73 6.51 4.54
CA GLY A 40 9.61 7.23 3.94
C GLY A 40 9.54 7.04 2.43
N GLN A 41 10.68 7.10 1.74
CA GLN A 41 10.76 6.91 0.29
C GLN A 41 10.36 5.49 -0.11
N VAL A 42 10.82 4.47 0.61
CA VAL A 42 10.44 3.07 0.38
C VAL A 42 8.94 2.87 0.61
N ALA A 43 8.41 3.41 1.70
CA ALA A 43 6.98 3.32 2.00
C ALA A 43 6.12 4.03 0.93
N ALA A 44 6.58 5.17 0.41
CA ALA A 44 5.92 5.87 -0.69
C ALA A 44 5.97 5.08 -2.01
N LYS A 45 7.10 4.44 -2.34
CA LYS A 45 7.22 3.57 -3.51
C LYS A 45 6.24 2.39 -3.44
N ILE A 46 6.12 1.73 -2.29
CA ILE A 46 5.15 0.64 -2.07
C ILE A 46 3.72 1.15 -2.27
N ARG A 47 3.38 2.31 -1.70
CA ARG A 47 2.06 2.93 -1.87
C ARG A 47 1.73 3.25 -3.33
N ALA A 48 2.72 3.71 -4.09
CA ALA A 48 2.56 4.08 -5.49
C ALA A 48 2.18 2.89 -6.39
N LEU A 49 2.55 1.65 -6.03
CA LEU A 49 2.21 0.45 -6.82
C LEU A 49 0.70 0.25 -6.95
N LYS A 50 -0.06 0.50 -5.87
CA LYS A 50 -1.52 0.49 -5.91
C LYS A 50 -2.06 1.40 -4.81
N PRO A 51 -2.28 2.69 -5.11
CA PRO A 51 -2.83 3.61 -4.13
C PRO A 51 -4.26 3.21 -3.75
N ALA A 52 -4.65 3.50 -2.51
CA ALA A 52 -5.98 3.18 -2.05
C ALA A 52 -7.06 3.97 -2.81
N GLU A 53 -7.99 3.24 -3.43
CA GLU A 53 -9.05 3.82 -4.26
C GLU A 53 -10.09 4.62 -3.44
N PRO A 54 -10.67 5.70 -4.00
CA PRO A 54 -11.61 6.56 -3.30
C PRO A 54 -13.00 5.94 -3.08
N TYR A 55 -13.30 4.75 -3.63
CA TYR A 55 -14.62 4.13 -3.46
C TYR A 55 -14.59 3.02 -2.40
N LYS A 56 -13.81 1.96 -2.65
CA LYS A 56 -13.71 0.80 -1.75
C LYS A 56 -12.50 0.85 -0.81
N GLY A 57 -11.61 1.84 -0.97
CA GLY A 57 -10.37 1.92 -0.18
C GLY A 57 -9.41 0.74 -0.42
N LYS A 58 -9.52 0.06 -1.57
CA LYS A 58 -8.67 -1.07 -1.94
C LYS A 58 -7.33 -0.55 -2.44
N GLY A 59 -6.24 -1.12 -1.95
CA GLY A 59 -4.86 -0.70 -2.24
C GLY A 59 -4.05 -0.54 -0.96
N PHE A 60 -2.84 0.01 -1.08
CA PHE A 60 -1.98 0.34 0.04
C PHE A 60 -2.37 1.69 0.65
N LYS A 61 -2.41 1.72 1.98
CA LYS A 61 -2.64 2.91 2.80
C LYS A 61 -1.69 2.89 3.99
N TYR A 62 -1.40 4.06 4.54
CA TYR A 62 -0.65 4.12 5.79
C TYR A 62 -1.53 3.71 6.98
N ALA A 63 -0.88 3.31 8.08
CA ALA A 63 -1.56 3.04 9.32
C ALA A 63 -2.27 4.31 9.81
N GLY A 64 -3.59 4.23 10.03
CA GLY A 64 -4.40 5.37 10.46
C GLY A 64 -4.83 6.35 9.35
N GLU A 65 -4.46 6.13 8.09
CA GLU A 65 -4.86 7.03 6.99
C GLU A 65 -6.37 6.97 6.71
N VAL A 66 -7.04 8.13 6.77
CA VAL A 66 -8.47 8.28 6.46
C VAL A 66 -8.65 8.59 4.97
N ILE A 67 -9.10 7.59 4.22
CA ILE A 67 -9.38 7.74 2.79
C ILE A 67 -10.79 8.33 2.61
N ARG A 68 -10.89 9.44 1.88
CA ARG A 68 -12.18 10.03 1.50
C ARG A 68 -12.96 9.07 0.61
N ARG A 69 -14.02 8.48 1.16
CA ARG A 69 -14.91 7.56 0.42
C ARG A 69 -15.95 8.34 -0.38
N LYS A 70 -15.94 8.18 -1.70
CA LYS A 70 -16.99 8.64 -2.61
C LYS A 70 -18.07 7.56 -2.73
N GLN A 71 -19.32 7.98 -2.87
CA GLN A 71 -20.39 7.05 -3.22
C GLN A 71 -20.11 6.46 -4.60
N GLY A 72 -20.21 5.13 -4.69
CA GLY A 72 -19.98 4.38 -5.93
C GLY A 72 -21.14 4.51 -6.91
N LYS A 73 -21.58 3.41 -7.52
CA LYS A 73 -22.75 3.43 -8.42
C LYS A 73 -23.95 4.08 -7.72
N SER A 74 -24.44 5.18 -8.28
CA SER A 74 -25.75 5.73 -7.97
C SER A 74 -26.80 4.83 -8.64
N VAL A 75 -27.06 3.66 -8.05
CA VAL A 75 -28.37 3.04 -8.22
C VAL A 75 -29.20 3.56 -7.06
N ALA A 76 -29.64 4.81 -7.19
CA ALA A 76 -30.78 5.28 -6.42
C ALA A 76 -32.00 4.49 -6.93
N LYS A 77 -32.18 3.27 -6.42
CA LYS A 77 -33.52 2.69 -6.33
C LYS A 77 -34.11 3.26 -5.05
N LYS A 78 -34.94 4.29 -5.23
CA LYS A 78 -35.99 4.61 -4.27
C LYS A 78 -37.05 3.50 -4.36
#